data_AF-A0A3M1T803-F1
#
_entry.id   AF-A0A3M1T803-F1
#
_cell.length_a   1.000
_cell.length_b   1.000
_cell.length_c   1.000
_cell.angle_alpha   90.00
_cell.angle_beta   90.00
_cell.angle_gamma   90.00
#
_symmetry.space_group_name_H-M   'P 1'
#
loop_
_entity.id
_entity.type
_entity.pdbx_description
1 polymer ?
#
loop_
_entity_poly.entity_id
_entity_poly.type
_entity_poly.pdbx_seq_one_letter_code
_entity_poly.pdbx_strand_id
1 'polypeptide(L)'
;MRPPAGGADRPACRTRADMMERDKEQPDPEPSVSELREEHASLEERLARLEQGLLAVGEEGTSEDLAEMLADLGVFLERHFAMEERSPLYEQLPLHEPRFADRLGRLRAEHEVLQEEVRSLVAAARAADFGPIDTHFADRMRALARRIRAHEHAETEIVQQAWLEDHGEAD
;
A
#
# COMPACT_ATOMS: atom_id res chain seq x y z
N MET A 1 -84.62 -21.78 -9.81
CA MET A 1 -83.90 -21.15 -8.69
C MET A 1 -82.99 -22.18 -8.04
N ARG A 2 -81.69 -22.08 -8.29
CA ARG A 2 -80.60 -22.84 -7.66
C ARG A 2 -79.35 -21.93 -7.69
N PRO A 3 -78.67 -21.70 -6.56
CA PRO A 3 -77.35 -21.06 -6.48
C PRO A 3 -76.27 -22.17 -6.49
N PRO A 4 -75.05 -21.94 -5.97
CA PRO A 4 -73.91 -21.19 -6.52
C PRO A 4 -72.66 -22.11 -6.66
N ALA A 5 -71.62 -21.67 -7.36
CA ALA A 5 -70.22 -22.10 -7.19
C ALA A 5 -69.38 -21.37 -8.25
N GLY A 6 -68.17 -20.89 -8.01
CA GLY A 6 -67.29 -21.00 -6.86
C GLY A 6 -66.07 -20.13 -7.18
N GLY A 7 -65.46 -19.58 -6.14
CA GLY A 7 -64.39 -18.60 -6.24
C GLY A 7 -63.19 -19.14 -7.02
N ALA A 8 -62.75 -18.37 -8.00
CA ALA A 8 -61.42 -18.51 -8.58
C ALA A 8 -60.46 -17.68 -7.73
N ASP A 9 -59.72 -18.40 -6.90
CA ASP A 9 -58.59 -17.95 -6.11
C ASP A 9 -57.57 -17.28 -7.03
N ARG A 10 -57.32 -15.99 -6.83
CA ARG A 10 -56.38 -15.21 -7.64
C ARG A 10 -54.99 -15.30 -6.99
N PRO A 11 -53.96 -15.78 -7.70
CA PRO A 11 -52.61 -15.81 -7.16
C PRO A 11 -52.13 -14.37 -6.92
N ALA A 12 -51.74 -14.08 -5.69
CA ALA A 12 -51.16 -12.83 -5.27
C ALA A 12 -49.97 -12.46 -6.17
N CYS A 13 -50.05 -11.28 -6.78
CA CYS A 13 -48.96 -10.66 -7.52
C CYS A 13 -47.83 -10.38 -6.52
N ARG A 14 -46.85 -11.31 -6.42
CA ARG A 14 -45.59 -11.03 -5.72
C ARG A 14 -44.83 -10.01 -6.56
N THR A 15 -44.75 -8.79 -6.05
CA THR A 15 -43.99 -7.69 -6.64
C THR A 15 -42.52 -8.07 -6.76
N ARG A 16 -41.94 -7.79 -7.94
CA ARG A 16 -40.52 -7.93 -8.28
C ARG A 16 -39.61 -6.90 -7.57
N ALA A 17 -40.02 -6.44 -6.39
CA ALA A 17 -39.40 -5.35 -5.64
C ALA A 17 -38.52 -5.82 -4.47
N ASP A 18 -38.48 -7.13 -4.19
CA ASP A 18 -37.75 -7.70 -3.04
C ASP A 18 -36.48 -8.50 -3.41
N MET A 19 -36.02 -8.47 -4.66
CA MET A 19 -34.80 -9.18 -5.11
C MET A 19 -33.65 -8.25 -5.48
N MET A 20 -33.62 -7.04 -4.91
CA MET A 20 -32.35 -6.35 -4.70
C MET A 20 -31.87 -6.71 -3.30
N GLU A 21 -31.51 -7.99 -3.14
CA GLU A 21 -30.45 -8.38 -2.20
C GLU A 21 -29.27 -7.48 -2.56
N ARG A 22 -29.18 -6.36 -1.86
CA ARG A 22 -27.97 -5.56 -1.79
C ARG A 22 -26.94 -6.58 -1.33
N ASP A 23 -26.07 -7.00 -2.24
CA ASP A 23 -24.74 -7.47 -1.89
C ASP A 23 -24.25 -6.46 -0.87
N LYS A 24 -24.33 -6.86 0.40
CA LYS A 24 -23.70 -6.12 1.48
C LYS A 24 -22.24 -6.38 1.23
N GLU A 25 -21.67 -5.56 0.35
CA GLU A 25 -20.24 -5.41 0.15
C GLU A 25 -19.69 -5.20 1.56
N GLN A 26 -19.19 -6.31 2.14
CA GLN A 26 -18.59 -6.24 3.45
C GLN A 26 -17.34 -5.40 3.24
N PRO A 27 -17.15 -4.32 4.01
CA PRO A 27 -15.94 -3.53 3.90
C PRO A 27 -14.76 -4.49 4.06
N ASP A 28 -13.78 -4.38 3.16
CA ASP A 28 -12.55 -5.16 3.27
C ASP A 28 -12.01 -5.03 4.71
N PRO A 29 -11.62 -6.13 5.36
CA PRO A 29 -11.13 -6.08 6.72
C PRO A 29 -9.94 -5.11 6.80
N GLU A 30 -9.95 -4.23 7.82
CA GLU A 30 -8.82 -3.32 8.06
C GLU A 30 -7.53 -4.14 8.25
N PRO A 31 -6.40 -3.72 7.65
CA PRO A 31 -5.14 -4.43 7.79
C PRO A 31 -4.73 -4.45 9.27
N SER A 32 -4.43 -5.65 9.76
CA SER A 32 -3.92 -5.88 11.10
C SER A 32 -2.47 -5.39 11.23
N VAL A 33 -2.05 -5.11 12.48
CA VAL A 33 -0.65 -4.78 12.80
C VAL A 33 0.33 -5.88 12.36
N SER A 34 -0.11 -7.15 12.32
CA SER A 34 0.72 -8.25 11.80
C SER A 34 0.96 -8.12 10.32
N GLU A 35 -0.08 -7.83 9.53
CA GLU A 35 0.02 -7.65 8.08
C GLU A 35 0.91 -6.47 7.71
N LEU A 36 0.81 -5.34 8.43
CA LEU A 36 1.72 -4.20 8.25
C LEU A 36 3.19 -4.60 8.47
N ARG A 37 3.48 -5.34 9.56
CA ARG A 37 4.85 -5.82 9.83
C ARG A 37 5.38 -6.75 8.75
N GLU A 38 4.53 -7.63 8.22
CA GLU A 38 4.88 -8.54 7.13
C GLU A 38 5.18 -7.78 5.82
N GLU A 39 4.41 -6.73 5.52
CA GLU A 39 4.69 -5.88 4.36
C GLU A 39 5.99 -5.08 4.54
N HIS A 40 6.29 -4.53 5.73
CA HIS A 40 7.57 -3.83 5.99
C HIS A 40 8.77 -4.78 5.86
N ALA A 41 8.66 -6.02 6.34
CA ALA A 41 9.69 -7.02 6.15
C ALA A 41 9.91 -7.36 4.66
N SER A 42 8.80 -7.46 3.91
CA SER A 42 8.80 -7.71 2.47
C SER A 42 9.41 -6.55 1.68
N LEU A 43 9.26 -5.32 2.16
CA LEU A 43 9.90 -4.13 1.61
C LEU A 43 11.41 -4.15 1.82
N GLU A 44 11.87 -4.43 3.04
CA GLU A 44 13.31 -4.51 3.34
C GLU A 44 14.01 -5.59 2.52
N GLU A 45 13.37 -6.76 2.31
CA GLU A 45 13.91 -7.81 1.44
C GLU A 45 14.11 -7.31 0.00
N ARG A 46 13.14 -6.55 -0.54
CA ARG A 46 13.23 -5.98 -1.89
C ARG A 46 14.32 -4.92 -2.00
N LEU A 47 14.44 -4.05 -1.00
CA LEU A 47 15.49 -3.04 -0.95
C LEU A 47 16.87 -3.70 -0.87
N ALA A 48 17.04 -4.73 -0.05
CA ALA A 48 18.28 -5.48 0.04
C ALA A 48 18.62 -6.18 -1.29
N ARG A 49 17.62 -6.79 -1.95
CA ARG A 49 17.80 -7.42 -3.27
C ARG A 49 18.22 -6.41 -4.33
N LEU A 50 17.64 -5.19 -4.33
CA LEU A 50 18.03 -4.11 -5.23
C LEU A 50 19.48 -3.65 -5.00
N GLU A 51 19.88 -3.50 -3.75
CA GLU A 51 21.25 -3.13 -3.39
C GLU A 51 22.26 -4.21 -3.81
N GLN A 52 21.92 -5.49 -3.66
CA GLN A 52 22.71 -6.61 -4.17
C GLN A 52 22.76 -6.61 -5.71
N GLY A 53 21.62 -6.42 -6.36
CA GLY A 53 21.52 -6.33 -7.82
C GLY A 53 22.45 -5.25 -8.38
N LEU A 54 22.49 -4.08 -7.74
CA LEU A 54 23.39 -2.99 -8.12
C LEU A 54 24.86 -3.38 -8.04
N LEU A 55 25.26 -4.15 -7.02
CA LEU A 55 26.65 -4.63 -6.88
C LEU A 55 27.00 -5.67 -7.93
N ALA A 56 26.03 -6.48 -8.37
CA ALA A 56 26.22 -7.52 -9.36
C ALA A 56 26.26 -7.00 -10.81
N VAL A 57 25.80 -5.77 -11.07
CA VAL A 57 25.83 -5.21 -12.43
C VAL A 57 27.27 -5.04 -12.90
N GLY A 58 27.60 -5.71 -14.01
CA GLY A 58 28.93 -5.69 -14.62
C GLY A 58 29.80 -6.92 -14.30
N GLU A 59 29.46 -7.70 -13.27
CA GLU A 59 30.05 -9.01 -13.03
C GLU A 59 29.19 -10.12 -13.66
N GLU A 60 27.92 -10.17 -13.27
CA GLU A 60 26.97 -11.22 -13.67
C GLU A 60 25.57 -10.67 -14.00
N GLY A 61 25.22 -9.48 -13.51
CA GLY A 61 23.91 -8.85 -13.72
C GLY A 61 23.87 -7.84 -14.86
N THR A 62 22.68 -7.63 -15.41
CA THR A 62 22.40 -6.67 -16.48
C THR A 62 21.61 -5.45 -15.97
N SER A 63 21.62 -4.36 -16.74
CA SER A 63 20.73 -3.22 -16.49
C SER A 63 19.25 -3.57 -16.61
N GLU A 64 18.92 -4.62 -17.38
CA GLU A 64 17.55 -5.13 -17.53
C GLU A 64 17.08 -5.81 -16.23
N ASP A 65 17.90 -6.67 -15.63
CA ASP A 65 17.59 -7.29 -14.32
C ASP A 65 17.33 -6.22 -13.26
N LEU A 66 18.13 -5.16 -13.26
CA LEU A 66 17.95 -4.03 -12.33
C LEU A 66 16.66 -3.25 -12.61
N ALA A 67 16.31 -3.06 -13.88
CA ALA A 67 15.05 -2.42 -14.25
C ALA A 67 13.83 -3.24 -13.83
N GLU A 68 13.89 -4.57 -13.93
CA GLU A 68 12.84 -5.48 -13.46
C GLU A 68 12.69 -5.44 -11.94
N MET A 69 13.80 -5.48 -11.20
CA MET A 69 13.78 -5.34 -9.73
C MET A 69 13.19 -4.00 -9.28
N LEU A 70 13.53 -2.90 -9.97
CA LEU A 70 12.97 -1.58 -9.69
C LEU A 70 11.47 -1.51 -10.03
N ALA A 71 11.06 -2.17 -11.11
CA ALA A 71 9.64 -2.23 -11.49
C ALA A 71 8.82 -3.03 -10.47
N ASP A 72 9.35 -4.16 -9.97
CA ASP A 72 8.72 -4.93 -8.89
C ASP A 72 8.57 -4.09 -7.61
N LEU A 73 9.64 -3.38 -7.20
CA LEU A 73 9.56 -2.45 -6.08
C LEU A 73 8.48 -1.38 -6.31
N GLY A 74 8.37 -0.83 -7.52
CA GLY A 74 7.37 0.18 -7.84
C GLY A 74 5.93 -0.31 -7.66
N VAL A 75 5.62 -1.51 -8.17
CA VAL A 75 4.29 -2.13 -7.98
C VAL A 75 4.03 -2.44 -6.52
N PHE A 76 5.05 -2.92 -5.80
CA PHE A 76 4.95 -3.20 -4.38
C PHE A 76 4.63 -1.93 -3.58
N LEU A 77 5.39 -0.84 -3.78
CA LEU A 77 5.19 0.42 -3.08
C LEU A 77 3.83 1.06 -3.38
N GLU A 78 3.34 0.96 -4.61
CA GLU A 78 2.00 1.45 -4.96
C GLU A 78 0.92 0.77 -4.12
N ARG A 79 0.97 -0.57 -4.02
CA ARG A 79 0.02 -1.34 -3.22
C ARG A 79 0.17 -1.06 -1.73
N HIS A 80 1.41 -1.00 -1.25
CA HIS A 80 1.77 -0.76 0.14
C HIS A 80 1.25 0.60 0.62
N PHE A 81 1.56 1.69 -0.08
CA PHE A 81 1.05 3.03 0.24
C PHE A 81 -0.47 3.11 0.18
N ALA A 82 -1.10 2.45 -0.81
CA ALA A 82 -2.57 2.42 -0.89
C ALA A 82 -3.22 1.65 0.27
N MET A 83 -2.52 0.68 0.86
CA MET A 83 -2.98 -0.01 2.07
C MET A 83 -2.83 0.87 3.30
N GLU A 84 -1.67 1.51 3.47
CA GLU A 84 -1.40 2.42 4.60
C GLU A 84 -2.37 3.60 4.64
N GLU A 85 -2.62 4.23 3.50
CA GLU A 85 -3.53 5.38 3.40
C GLU A 85 -4.98 5.05 3.77
N ARG A 86 -5.37 3.77 3.71
CA ARG A 86 -6.68 3.24 4.13
C ARG A 86 -6.63 2.62 5.54
N SER A 87 -5.46 2.60 6.17
CA SER A 87 -5.30 2.02 7.49
C SER A 87 -5.72 3.02 8.59
N PRO A 88 -5.99 2.54 9.81
CA PRO A 88 -6.25 3.41 10.95
C PRO A 88 -5.14 4.44 11.23
N LEU A 89 -3.89 4.18 10.81
CA LEU A 89 -2.77 5.12 10.93
C LEU A 89 -3.08 6.47 10.25
N TYR A 90 -3.67 6.44 9.07
CA TYR A 90 -3.97 7.65 8.29
C TYR A 90 -5.42 8.12 8.43
N GLU A 91 -6.37 7.21 8.66
CA GLU A 91 -7.79 7.59 8.76
C GLU A 91 -8.22 7.97 10.17
N GLN A 92 -7.75 7.25 11.19
CA GLN A 92 -8.29 7.36 12.57
C GLN A 92 -7.32 8.07 13.50
N LEU A 93 -6.01 7.79 13.42
CA LEU A 93 -5.03 8.35 14.34
C LEU A 93 -5.02 9.89 14.36
N PRO A 94 -5.10 10.63 13.22
CA PRO A 94 -5.19 12.09 13.27
C PRO A 94 -6.43 12.65 13.98
N LEU A 95 -7.52 11.86 14.07
CA LEU A 95 -8.75 12.25 14.75
C LEU A 95 -8.62 12.09 16.28
N HIS A 96 -7.92 11.03 16.72
CA HIS A 96 -7.69 10.73 18.13
C HIS A 96 -6.48 11.46 18.70
N GLU A 97 -5.43 11.62 17.89
CA GLU A 97 -4.14 12.20 18.24
C GLU A 97 -3.75 13.33 17.25
N PRO A 98 -4.42 14.50 17.29
CA PRO A 98 -4.24 15.58 16.30
C PRO A 98 -2.81 16.10 16.15
N ARG A 99 -1.96 15.89 17.16
CA ARG A 99 -0.53 16.25 17.13
C ARG A 99 0.26 15.52 16.03
N PHE A 100 -0.21 14.35 15.56
CA PHE A 100 0.43 13.62 14.47
C PHE A 100 -0.07 14.03 13.08
N ALA A 101 -1.17 14.78 12.97
CA ALA A 101 -1.81 15.10 11.69
C ALA A 101 -0.85 15.76 10.68
N ASP A 102 -0.07 16.75 11.12
CA ASP A 102 0.90 17.44 10.26
C ASP A 102 2.06 16.52 9.81
N ARG A 103 2.48 15.59 10.68
CA ARG A 103 3.58 14.67 10.37
C ARG A 103 3.12 13.62 9.38
N LEU A 104 1.94 13.01 9.61
CA LEU A 104 1.31 12.06 8.70
C LEU A 104 1.01 12.71 7.35
N GLY A 105 0.49 13.95 7.33
CA GLY A 105 0.27 14.68 6.07
C GLY A 105 1.53 14.85 5.22
N ARG A 106 2.70 15.03 5.86
CA ARG A 106 3.99 15.07 5.15
C ARG A 106 4.41 13.70 4.64
N LEU A 107 4.30 12.66 5.47
CA LEU A 107 4.64 11.29 5.07
C LEU A 107 3.79 10.82 3.89
N ARG A 108 2.47 11.07 3.92
CA ARG A 108 1.58 10.79 2.78
C ARG A 108 2.02 11.49 1.50
N ALA A 109 2.46 12.74 1.60
CA ALA A 109 2.95 13.49 0.44
C ALA A 109 4.27 12.92 -0.11
N GLU A 110 5.06 12.22 0.71
CA GLU A 110 6.27 11.53 0.24
C GLU A 110 5.95 10.32 -0.65
N HIS A 111 4.79 9.68 -0.50
CA HIS A 111 4.39 8.51 -1.30
C HIS A 111 4.47 8.79 -2.81
N GLU A 112 3.88 9.90 -3.26
CA GLU A 112 3.88 10.30 -4.68
C GLU A 112 5.31 10.57 -5.17
N VAL A 113 6.13 11.22 -4.34
CA VAL A 113 7.52 11.55 -4.67
C VAL A 113 8.38 10.29 -4.80
N LEU A 114 8.23 9.34 -3.87
CA LEU A 114 8.95 8.07 -3.90
C LEU A 114 8.55 7.22 -5.10
N GLN A 115 7.26 7.13 -5.41
CA GLN A 115 6.78 6.42 -6.60
C GLN A 115 7.32 7.02 -7.91
N GLU A 116 7.31 8.35 -8.03
CA GLU A 116 7.83 9.02 -9.22
C GLU A 116 9.35 8.82 -9.35
N GLU A 117 10.09 8.81 -8.25
CA GLU A 117 11.53 8.51 -8.26
C GLU A 117 11.82 7.07 -8.71
N VAL A 118 11.03 6.09 -8.26
CA VAL A 118 11.12 4.70 -8.73
C VAL A 118 10.86 4.63 -10.24
N ARG A 119 9.76 5.24 -10.72
CA ARG A 119 9.42 5.29 -12.15
C ARG A 119 10.54 5.90 -12.99
N SER A 120 11.14 7.00 -12.50
CA SER A 120 12.28 7.65 -13.13
C SER A 120 13.51 6.72 -13.22
N LEU A 121 13.81 5.97 -12.15
CA LEU A 121 14.92 5.01 -12.15
C LEU A 121 14.66 3.81 -13.05
N VAL A 122 13.43 3.28 -13.12
CA VAL A 122 13.05 2.24 -14.08
C VAL A 122 13.29 2.71 -15.51
N ALA A 123 12.85 3.92 -15.85
CA ALA A 123 13.04 4.48 -17.18
C ALA A 123 14.53 4.66 -17.52
N ALA A 124 15.32 5.17 -16.57
CA ALA A 124 16.76 5.32 -16.74
C ALA A 124 17.49 3.98 -16.89
N ALA A 125 17.12 2.96 -16.11
CA ALA A 125 17.71 1.63 -16.20
C ALA A 125 17.43 0.97 -17.56
N ARG A 126 16.20 1.11 -18.07
CA ARG A 126 15.82 0.61 -19.40
C ARG A 126 16.52 1.36 -20.54
N ALA A 127 16.77 2.64 -20.37
CA ALA A 127 17.44 3.47 -21.38
C ALA A 127 18.96 3.25 -21.46
N ALA A 128 19.56 2.57 -20.48
CA ALA A 128 21.01 2.39 -20.41
C ALA A 128 21.58 1.42 -21.48
N ASP A 129 20.76 0.83 -22.35
CA ASP A 129 21.15 0.02 -23.53
C ASP A 129 22.30 -0.96 -23.25
N PHE A 130 22.16 -1.79 -22.19
CA PHE A 130 23.14 -2.79 -21.74
C PHE A 130 24.54 -2.26 -21.39
N GLY A 131 24.69 -0.94 -21.28
CA GLY A 131 25.92 -0.30 -20.84
C GLY A 131 26.17 -0.43 -19.33
N PRO A 132 27.39 -0.11 -18.88
CA PRO A 132 27.68 -0.06 -17.46
C PRO A 132 26.81 0.98 -16.77
N ILE A 133 26.24 0.61 -15.62
CA ILE A 133 25.51 1.54 -14.76
C ILE A 133 26.48 2.64 -14.31
N ASP A 134 26.12 3.89 -14.60
CA ASP A 134 26.94 5.02 -14.18
C ASP A 134 26.84 5.21 -12.65
N THR A 135 27.87 5.85 -12.08
CA THR A 135 27.94 6.08 -10.62
C THR A 135 26.79 6.95 -10.11
N HIS A 136 26.26 7.84 -10.95
CA HIS A 136 25.17 8.73 -10.59
C HIS A 136 23.82 7.99 -10.46
N PHE A 137 23.54 7.03 -11.35
CA PHE A 137 22.41 6.12 -11.25
C PHE A 137 22.50 5.29 -9.96
N ALA A 138 23.68 4.72 -9.69
CA ALA A 138 23.91 3.95 -8.47
C ALA A 138 23.66 4.78 -7.20
N ASP A 139 24.14 6.03 -7.18
CA ASP A 139 23.94 6.94 -6.04
C ASP A 139 22.48 7.35 -5.86
N ARG A 140 21.75 7.60 -6.96
CA ARG A 140 20.30 7.85 -6.91
C ARG A 140 19.53 6.67 -6.35
N MET A 141 19.84 5.45 -6.78
CA MET A 141 19.17 4.25 -6.25
C MET A 141 19.43 4.07 -4.75
N ARG A 142 20.68 4.22 -4.30
CA ARG A 142 21.00 4.18 -2.86
C ARG A 142 20.32 5.30 -2.08
N ALA A 143 20.19 6.48 -2.67
CA ALA A 143 19.47 7.59 -2.05
C ALA A 143 17.98 7.27 -1.89
N LEU A 144 17.34 6.73 -2.93
CA LEU A 144 15.96 6.26 -2.86
C LEU A 144 15.78 5.19 -1.77
N ALA A 145 16.63 4.17 -1.72
CA ALA A 145 16.56 3.11 -0.71
C ALA A 145 16.65 3.68 0.72
N ARG A 146 17.58 4.62 0.97
CA ARG A 146 17.68 5.30 2.27
C ARG A 146 16.43 6.12 2.60
N ARG A 147 15.83 6.79 1.61
CA ARG A 147 14.62 7.59 1.81
C ARG A 147 13.42 6.72 2.16
N ILE A 148 13.23 5.60 1.46
CA ILE A 148 12.17 4.62 1.78
C ILE A 148 12.35 4.13 3.22
N ARG A 149 13.56 3.68 3.61
CA ARG A 149 13.79 3.23 5.00
C ARG A 149 13.53 4.31 6.05
N ALA A 150 13.88 5.57 5.75
CA ALA A 150 13.62 6.69 6.65
C ALA A 150 12.10 6.97 6.79
N HIS A 151 11.36 6.80 5.69
CA HIS A 151 9.91 6.90 5.66
C HIS A 151 9.26 5.82 6.55
N GLU A 152 9.58 4.54 6.33
CA GLU A 152 9.09 3.41 7.14
C GLU A 152 9.37 3.58 8.63
N HIS A 153 10.57 4.06 8.95
CA HIS A 153 10.96 4.32 10.33
C HIS A 153 10.11 5.42 10.95
N ALA A 154 9.86 6.50 10.22
CA ALA A 154 9.06 7.62 10.71
C ALA A 154 7.60 7.21 10.97
N GLU A 155 7.02 6.34 10.14
CA GLU A 155 5.69 5.77 10.39
C GLU A 155 5.67 4.87 11.62
N THR A 156 6.66 3.97 11.72
CA THR A 156 6.82 3.07 12.86
C THR A 156 6.94 3.85 14.17
N GLU A 157 7.71 4.94 14.20
CA GLU A 157 7.84 5.81 15.37
C GLU A 157 6.49 6.42 15.79
N ILE A 158 5.66 6.86 14.83
CA ILE A 158 4.33 7.42 15.13
C ILE A 158 3.44 6.35 15.76
N VAL A 159 3.39 5.15 15.19
CA VAL A 159 2.61 4.03 15.73
C VAL A 159 3.06 3.68 17.15
N GLN A 160 4.37 3.61 17.39
CA GLN A 160 4.91 3.32 18.71
C GLN A 160 4.58 4.41 19.74
N GLN A 161 4.72 5.68 19.37
CA GLN A 161 4.40 6.81 20.25
C GLN A 161 2.91 6.86 20.60
N ALA A 162 2.04 6.64 19.62
CA ALA A 162 0.60 6.58 19.85
C ALA A 162 0.22 5.45 20.82
N TRP A 163 0.84 4.26 20.68
CA TRP A 163 0.51 3.11 21.53
C TRP A 163 1.03 3.24 22.97
N LEU A 164 2.24 3.79 23.15
CA LEU A 164 2.86 3.95 24.46
C LEU A 164 2.09 4.93 25.37
N GLU A 165 1.48 5.96 24.79
CA GLU A 165 0.76 6.97 25.55
C GLU A 165 -0.65 6.53 25.94
N ASP A 166 -1.33 5.77 25.09
CA ASP A 166 -2.65 5.18 25.40
C ASP A 166 -2.63 4.23 26.60
N HIS A 167 -1.48 3.58 26.86
CA HIS A 167 -1.30 2.64 27.98
C HIS A 167 -0.65 3.28 29.22
N GLY A 168 -0.32 4.58 29.18
CA GLY A 168 0.46 5.28 30.20
C GLY A 168 -0.34 5.91 31.35
N GLU A 169 -1.67 5.97 31.29
CA GLU A 169 -2.51 6.64 32.30
C GLU A 169 -2.96 5.74 33.47
N ALA A 170 -2.40 4.54 33.63
CA ALA A 170 -2.71 3.65 34.75
C ALA A 170 -1.64 3.70 35.85
N ASP A 171 -1.54 4.82 36.58
CA ASP A 171 -0.91 4.88 37.92
C ASP A 171 -1.49 6.00 38.79
#